data_AF-A0AA89BW70-F1
#
_entry.id   AF-A0AA89BW70-F1
#
_cell.length_a   1.000
_cell.length_b   1.000
_cell.length_c   1.000
_cell.angle_alpha   90.00
_cell.angle_beta   90.00
_cell.angle_gamma   90.00
#
_symmetry.space_group_name_H-M   'P 1'
#
loop_
_entity.id
_entity.type
_entity.pdbx_description
1 polymer ?
#
loop_
_entity_poly.entity_id
_entity_poly.type
_entity_poly.pdbx_seq_one_letter_code
_entity_poly.pdbx_strand_id
1 'polypeptide(L)'
;MNATTLTPTIANILMSPQLLQDYQMFLTAIFIWIERAKLFGLIIQMDILWRNSYQCPNTAVVDRPSVPVNVVGGVVVYSEPQNYPAADFQLDGPWKVAAGVHPKHYQKFSTAKRLALNGLLEHPKVAALGEIGLDRTIPPGEWRAQELVFENVLRMSKPELPLVFHLRGPSGDTYGSDVTGRCQAIMRRVCRREQKIHVHCFTGLSQVVNDWLSDFPNTFFGVTAAVRRFDEEQKSGLRAIPRIRLLLETDAPYFPVGNVPYSTPAYLGDTAAFVAVYLNIGPCHLMQLTLRNAMTLYGS
;
A
#
# COMPACT_ATOMS: atom_id res chain seq x y z
N MET A 1 -6.16 -11.34 -70.12
CA MET A 1 -5.44 -12.44 -69.44
C MET A 1 -4.70 -11.87 -68.25
N ASN A 2 -4.97 -12.49 -67.10
CA ASN A 2 -4.28 -12.50 -65.80
C ASN A 2 -4.15 -11.23 -64.96
N ALA A 3 -5.07 -11.19 -63.97
CA ALA A 3 -4.94 -10.57 -62.67
C ALA A 3 -4.32 -11.57 -61.67
N THR A 4 -3.48 -11.06 -60.76
CA THR A 4 -3.15 -11.66 -59.44
C THR A 4 -2.65 -10.52 -58.55
N THR A 5 -3.54 -9.90 -57.76
CA THR A 5 -3.77 -10.11 -56.31
C THR A 5 -2.70 -9.51 -55.38
N LEU A 6 -3.03 -8.34 -54.82
CA LEU A 6 -2.60 -7.92 -53.48
C LEU A 6 -3.79 -7.20 -52.82
N THR A 7 -4.41 -7.84 -51.83
CA THR A 7 -5.28 -7.19 -50.82
C THR A 7 -4.42 -6.79 -49.62
N PRO A 8 -4.69 -5.64 -48.99
CA PRO A 8 -5.53 -5.69 -47.78
C PRO A 8 -6.58 -4.56 -47.68
N THR A 9 -7.83 -4.98 -47.50
CA THR A 9 -8.93 -4.35 -46.75
C THR A 9 -8.48 -4.21 -45.28
N ILE A 10 -8.68 -3.13 -44.51
CA ILE A 10 -9.84 -2.27 -44.29
C ILE A 10 -9.33 -0.85 -43.97
N ALA A 11 -9.40 0.06 -44.93
CA ALA A 11 -9.29 1.50 -44.71
C ALA A 11 -10.32 2.16 -45.62
N ASN A 12 -11.51 2.41 -45.09
CA ASN A 12 -12.50 3.41 -45.53
C ASN A 12 -13.85 3.10 -44.89
N ILE A 13 -14.01 3.47 -43.62
CA ILE A 13 -15.33 3.85 -43.10
C ILE A 13 -15.26 5.36 -42.93
N LEU A 14 -15.81 6.07 -43.91
CA LEU A 14 -16.01 7.52 -43.85
C LEU A 14 -17.05 7.79 -42.75
N MET A 15 -16.60 8.21 -41.57
CA MET A 15 -17.50 8.75 -40.54
C MET A 15 -18.10 10.07 -41.04
N SER A 16 -19.40 10.27 -40.81
CA SER A 16 -20.07 11.53 -41.14
C SER A 16 -19.45 12.69 -40.33
N PRO A 17 -19.50 13.94 -40.82
CA PRO A 17 -18.95 15.10 -40.10
C PRO A 17 -19.47 15.23 -38.66
N GLN A 18 -20.73 14.85 -38.44
CA GLN A 18 -21.36 14.80 -37.11
C GLN A 18 -20.72 13.72 -36.21
N LEU A 19 -20.51 12.51 -36.74
CA LEU A 19 -19.83 11.43 -36.01
C LEU A 19 -18.35 11.76 -35.73
N LEU A 20 -17.68 12.50 -36.62
CA LEU A 20 -16.32 12.97 -36.40
C LEU A 20 -16.25 14.02 -35.28
N GLN A 21 -17.26 14.90 -35.20
CA GLN A 21 -17.39 15.92 -34.17
C GLN A 21 -17.78 15.32 -32.81
N ASP A 22 -18.67 14.32 -32.81
CA ASP A 22 -19.02 13.53 -31.62
C ASP A 22 -17.84 12.66 -31.16
N TYR A 23 -17.06 12.10 -32.08
CA TYR A 23 -15.83 11.36 -31.78
C TYR A 23 -14.71 12.28 -31.26
N GLN A 24 -14.56 13.49 -31.81
CA GLN A 24 -13.62 14.47 -31.26
C GLN A 24 -14.08 15.01 -29.90
N MET A 25 -15.38 15.23 -29.65
CA MET A 25 -15.89 15.52 -28.31
C MET A 25 -15.68 14.35 -27.35
N PHE A 26 -15.86 13.11 -27.80
CA PHE A 26 -15.63 11.90 -27.01
C PHE A 26 -14.15 11.72 -26.69
N LEU A 27 -13.25 11.99 -27.64
CA LEU A 27 -11.80 11.98 -27.43
C LEU A 27 -11.31 13.15 -26.57
N THR A 28 -11.93 14.34 -26.68
CA THR A 28 -11.62 15.49 -25.83
C THR A 28 -12.17 15.28 -24.42
N ALA A 29 -13.34 14.65 -24.28
CA ALA A 29 -13.86 14.20 -23.00
C ALA A 29 -12.94 13.13 -22.40
N ILE A 30 -12.45 12.17 -23.18
CA ILE A 30 -11.46 11.17 -22.73
C ILE A 30 -10.12 11.82 -22.37
N PHE A 31 -9.62 12.81 -23.13
CA PHE A 31 -8.37 13.53 -22.79
C PHE A 31 -8.51 14.41 -21.55
N ILE A 32 -9.67 15.05 -21.34
CA ILE A 32 -9.98 15.82 -20.12
C ILE A 32 -10.28 14.88 -18.93
N TRP A 33 -10.65 13.61 -19.18
CA TRP A 33 -10.94 12.61 -18.15
C TRP A 33 -9.72 11.75 -17.76
N ILE A 34 -8.77 11.55 -18.69
CA ILE A 34 -7.48 10.88 -18.44
C ILE A 34 -6.59 11.70 -17.50
N GLU A 35 -6.78 13.02 -17.39
CA GLU A 35 -6.05 13.86 -16.42
C GLU A 35 -6.60 13.85 -14.98
N ARG A 36 -7.66 13.10 -14.67
CA ARG A 36 -8.36 13.19 -13.36
C ARG A 36 -8.24 11.97 -12.44
N ALA A 37 -7.35 11.02 -12.71
CA ALA A 37 -6.99 10.00 -11.73
C ALA A 37 -5.78 10.46 -10.89
N LYS A 38 -6.02 11.42 -9.99
CA LYS A 38 -5.08 11.69 -8.89
C LYS A 38 -5.11 10.49 -7.93
N LEU A 39 -3.96 9.93 -7.56
CA LEU A 39 -3.87 8.74 -6.70
C LEU A 39 -2.87 8.91 -5.56
N PHE A 40 -3.23 8.49 -4.36
CA PHE A 40 -2.30 8.41 -3.24
C PHE A 40 -1.71 6.99 -3.21
N GLY A 41 -0.39 6.86 -3.33
CA GLY A 41 0.34 5.62 -3.13
C GLY A 41 0.45 5.34 -1.63
N LEU A 42 -0.41 4.47 -1.11
CA LEU A 42 -0.64 4.42 0.33
C LEU A 42 0.27 3.51 1.13
N ILE A 43 1.38 3.05 0.58
CA ILE A 43 2.61 2.75 1.32
C ILE A 43 3.69 2.48 0.28
N ILE A 44 4.77 3.24 0.39
CA ILE A 44 6.05 2.94 -0.22
C ILE A 44 6.96 2.55 0.93
N GLN A 45 7.35 1.28 0.98
CA GLN A 45 8.42 0.86 1.87
C GLN A 45 9.76 1.32 1.24
N MET A 46 10.21 2.53 1.59
CA MET A 46 11.56 2.96 1.23
C MET A 46 12.56 2.33 2.21
N ASP A 47 12.75 1.02 2.11
CA ASP A 47 13.97 0.41 2.62
C ASP A 47 15.12 0.83 1.70
N ILE A 48 16.03 1.65 2.26
CA ILE A 48 17.47 1.92 2.00
C ILE A 48 18.07 1.80 0.58
N LEU A 49 17.58 0.93 -0.29
CA LEU A 49 18.07 0.71 -1.65
C LEU A 49 17.85 1.91 -2.57
N TRP A 50 16.96 2.84 -2.22
CA TRP A 50 16.74 4.04 -3.03
C TRP A 50 17.69 5.19 -2.73
N ARG A 51 18.32 5.22 -1.54
CA ARG A 51 19.19 6.35 -1.13
C ARG A 51 20.65 6.23 -1.59
N ASN A 52 21.17 5.03 -1.87
CA ASN A 52 22.61 4.84 -2.09
C ASN A 52 23.01 4.25 -3.46
N SER A 53 22.09 3.91 -4.37
CA SER A 53 22.51 3.31 -5.66
C SER A 53 21.53 3.35 -6.85
N TYR A 54 20.41 4.06 -6.80
CA TYR A 54 19.55 4.22 -7.99
C TYR A 54 19.57 5.65 -8.53
N GLN A 55 20.49 5.90 -9.46
CA GLN A 55 20.12 6.71 -10.62
C GLN A 55 19.01 5.92 -11.32
N CYS A 56 17.81 6.48 -11.48
CA CYS A 56 16.82 5.91 -12.39
C CYS A 56 17.55 5.73 -13.74
N PRO A 57 17.86 4.50 -14.18
CA PRO A 57 18.69 4.35 -15.36
C PRO A 57 17.88 4.91 -16.52
N ASN A 58 18.42 5.92 -17.19
CA ASN A 58 17.97 6.36 -18.52
C ASN A 58 18.29 5.26 -19.55
N THR A 59 17.91 4.01 -19.30
CA THR A 59 18.21 2.88 -20.16
C THR A 59 16.96 2.04 -20.36
N ALA A 60 16.39 2.20 -21.56
CA ALA A 60 15.63 1.22 -22.33
C ALA A 60 14.41 0.56 -21.65
N VAL A 61 13.23 0.99 -22.11
CA VAL A 61 11.90 0.34 -22.04
C VAL A 61 11.91 -1.12 -21.54
N VAL A 62 11.39 -1.36 -20.33
CA VAL A 62 10.98 -2.70 -19.89
C VAL A 62 9.66 -2.56 -19.11
N ASP A 63 8.54 -2.75 -19.80
CA ASP A 63 7.13 -2.67 -19.34
C ASP A 63 6.67 -1.43 -18.54
N ARG A 64 5.91 -0.56 -19.22
CA ARG A 64 5.11 0.50 -18.56
C ARG A 64 3.93 -0.13 -17.80
N PRO A 65 3.45 0.48 -16.69
CA PRO A 65 2.20 0.10 -16.04
C PRO A 65 1.08 -0.08 -17.07
N SER A 66 0.31 -1.18 -16.98
CA SER A 66 -0.78 -1.45 -17.94
C SER A 66 -1.96 -0.51 -17.70
N VAL A 67 -2.11 -0.06 -16.45
CA VAL A 67 -3.08 0.95 -16.03
C VAL A 67 -2.32 2.18 -15.56
N PRO A 68 -2.16 3.21 -16.40
CA PRO A 68 -1.42 4.41 -16.04
C PRO A 68 -2.14 5.19 -14.95
N VAL A 69 -1.36 5.79 -14.06
CA VAL A 69 -1.84 6.53 -12.89
C VAL A 69 -1.02 7.79 -12.65
N ASN A 70 -1.66 8.83 -12.13
CA ASN A 70 -0.95 10.00 -11.62
C ASN A 70 -0.84 9.91 -10.09
N VAL A 71 0.35 9.59 -9.59
CA VAL A 71 0.60 9.51 -8.14
C VAL A 71 0.75 10.93 -7.57
N VAL A 72 -0.21 11.34 -6.75
CA VAL A 72 -0.30 12.68 -6.15
C VAL A 72 0.17 12.74 -4.70
N GLY A 73 0.73 11.67 -4.17
CA GLY A 73 1.27 11.60 -2.82
C GLY A 73 1.36 10.19 -2.31
N GLY A 74 1.81 10.05 -1.07
CA GLY A 74 1.91 8.76 -0.43
C GLY A 74 2.59 8.81 0.92
N VAL A 75 2.63 7.65 1.57
CA VAL A 75 3.29 7.47 2.87
C VAL A 75 4.54 6.63 2.68
N VAL A 76 5.69 7.20 3.00
CA VAL A 76 6.98 6.53 2.97
C VAL A 76 7.28 5.93 4.34
N VAL A 77 7.71 4.67 4.39
CA VAL A 77 8.00 3.99 5.65
C VAL A 77 9.47 4.15 6.06
N TYR A 78 9.71 4.59 7.29
CA TYR A 78 11.00 4.62 7.97
C TYR A 78 10.91 3.77 9.25
N SER A 79 11.10 2.46 9.10
CA SER A 79 10.89 1.47 10.15
C SER A 79 12.18 0.78 10.63
N GLU A 80 13.33 1.15 10.07
CA GLU A 80 14.63 0.68 10.52
C GLU A 80 15.30 1.70 11.46
N PRO A 81 15.50 1.38 12.76
CA PRO A 81 16.09 2.32 13.70
C PRO A 81 17.45 2.88 13.31
N GLN A 82 18.22 2.11 12.53
CA GLN A 82 19.56 2.52 12.08
C GLN A 82 19.51 3.67 11.07
N ASN A 83 18.41 3.80 10.33
CA ASN A 83 18.28 4.75 9.21
C ASN A 83 17.34 5.91 9.52
N TYR A 84 16.93 6.06 10.78
CA TYR A 84 16.23 7.25 11.23
C TYR A 84 17.04 8.48 10.83
N PRO A 85 16.41 9.46 10.13
CA PRO A 85 17.12 10.67 9.77
C PRO A 85 17.53 11.42 11.04
N ALA A 86 18.68 12.08 10.98
CA ALA A 86 19.16 12.88 12.11
C ALA A 86 18.30 14.13 12.36
N ALA A 87 17.70 14.70 11.32
CA ALA A 87 16.91 15.92 11.41
C ALA A 87 15.72 15.98 10.45
N ASP A 88 15.87 15.53 9.19
CA ASP A 88 14.81 15.65 8.17
C ASP A 88 14.82 14.46 7.19
N PHE A 89 13.65 14.15 6.62
CA PHE A 89 13.42 13.06 5.68
C PHE A 89 13.85 13.38 4.24
N GLN A 90 14.15 14.64 3.91
CA GLN A 90 14.51 15.06 2.54
C GLN A 90 13.50 14.56 1.51
N LEU A 91 12.22 14.82 1.76
CA LEU A 91 11.12 14.49 0.85
C LEU A 91 10.49 15.79 0.39
N ASP A 92 10.39 16.04 -0.91
CA ASP A 92 9.65 17.18 -1.45
C ASP A 92 8.17 16.83 -1.68
N GLY A 93 7.33 17.83 -1.92
CA GLY A 93 5.94 17.61 -2.34
C GLY A 93 5.03 16.87 -1.34
N PRO A 94 3.98 16.17 -1.81
CA PRO A 94 2.89 15.63 -1.00
C PRO A 94 3.24 14.30 -0.28
N TRP A 95 4.53 13.98 -0.15
CA TRP A 95 4.98 12.77 0.54
C TRP A 95 5.00 12.96 2.06
N LYS A 96 4.35 12.01 2.74
CA LYS A 96 4.31 11.86 4.19
C LYS A 96 5.13 10.66 4.63
N VAL A 97 5.30 10.50 5.94
CA VAL A 97 6.12 9.45 6.53
C VAL A 97 5.34 8.66 7.58
N ALA A 98 5.51 7.35 7.57
CA ALA A 98 5.31 6.51 8.74
C ALA A 98 6.69 6.26 9.37
N ALA A 99 6.86 6.58 10.65
CA ALA A 99 8.10 6.29 11.38
C ALA A 99 7.84 5.25 12.47
N GLY A 100 8.65 4.19 12.55
CA GLY A 100 8.38 3.05 13.44
C GLY A 100 9.56 2.11 13.61
N VAL A 101 9.29 0.90 14.11
CA VAL A 101 10.28 -0.17 14.28
C VAL A 101 9.70 -1.44 13.67
N HIS A 102 10.16 -1.80 12.48
CA HIS A 102 9.72 -3.03 11.83
C HIS A 102 10.06 -4.22 12.74
N PRO A 103 9.18 -5.22 12.87
CA PRO A 103 9.37 -6.35 13.79
C PRO A 103 10.69 -7.10 13.63
N LYS A 104 11.30 -7.11 12.45
CA LYS A 104 12.63 -7.72 12.20
C LYS A 104 13.80 -6.92 12.77
N HIS A 105 13.61 -5.66 13.14
CA HIS A 105 14.65 -4.80 13.73
C HIS A 105 14.49 -4.59 15.23
N TYR A 106 13.67 -5.42 15.88
CA TYR A 106 13.36 -5.28 17.31
C TYR A 106 14.62 -5.25 18.20
N GLN A 107 15.65 -6.04 17.87
CA GLN A 107 16.93 -6.07 18.60
C GLN A 107 17.72 -4.76 18.51
N LYS A 108 17.47 -3.94 17.49
CA LYS A 108 18.17 -2.68 17.24
C LYS A 108 17.50 -1.48 17.93
N PHE A 109 16.41 -1.70 18.67
CA PHE A 109 15.65 -0.63 19.32
C PHE A 109 16.18 -0.32 20.73
N SER A 110 17.29 0.42 20.79
CA SER A 110 17.89 0.89 22.05
C SER A 110 17.17 2.11 22.63
N THR A 111 17.50 2.49 23.86
CA THR A 111 17.01 3.72 24.50
C THR A 111 17.27 4.96 23.64
N ALA A 112 18.44 5.05 23.00
CA ALA A 112 18.77 6.16 22.10
C ALA A 112 17.86 6.17 20.87
N LYS A 113 17.57 5.00 20.29
CA LYS A 113 16.65 4.87 19.15
C LYS A 113 15.20 5.16 19.53
N ARG A 114 14.79 4.83 20.75
CA ARG A 114 13.49 5.22 21.30
C ARG A 114 13.34 6.74 21.39
N LEU A 115 14.37 7.45 21.89
CA LEU A 115 14.37 8.91 21.94
C LEU A 115 14.33 9.52 20.53
N ALA A 116 15.11 8.97 19.59
CA ALA A 116 15.08 9.40 18.19
C ALA A 116 13.69 9.22 17.56
N LEU A 117 13.06 8.04 17.72
CA LEU A 117 11.71 7.80 17.23
C LEU A 117 10.71 8.77 17.86
N ASN A 118 10.79 9.04 19.15
CA ASN A 118 9.91 10.00 19.81
C ASN A 118 10.03 11.41 19.20
N GLY A 119 11.25 11.85 18.87
CA GLY A 119 11.47 13.11 18.15
C GLY A 119 10.89 13.09 16.73
N LEU A 120 11.06 11.98 15.99
CA LEU A 120 10.48 11.84 14.65
C LEU A 120 8.94 11.93 14.67
N LEU A 121 8.29 11.40 15.69
CA LEU A 121 6.83 11.46 15.84
C LEU A 121 6.28 12.88 16.06
N GLU A 122 7.13 13.89 16.30
CA GLU A 122 6.76 15.31 16.32
C GLU A 122 6.95 16.00 14.97
N HIS A 123 7.58 15.34 13.99
CA HIS A 123 7.97 15.96 12.74
C HIS A 123 6.75 16.20 11.82
N PRO A 124 6.57 17.37 11.19
CA PRO A 124 5.38 17.70 10.37
C PRO A 124 5.11 16.79 9.16
N LYS A 125 6.13 16.07 8.68
CA LYS A 125 5.97 15.05 7.63
C LYS A 125 5.51 13.70 8.15
N VAL A 126 5.64 13.41 9.44
CA VAL A 126 5.19 12.14 10.00
C VAL A 126 3.67 12.17 10.15
N ALA A 127 3.02 11.26 9.44
CA ALA A 127 1.57 11.09 9.41
C ALA A 127 1.14 9.76 10.04
N ALA A 128 2.07 8.93 10.53
CA ALA A 128 1.77 7.65 11.14
C ALA A 128 2.90 7.14 12.06
N LEU A 129 2.53 6.33 13.06
CA LEU A 129 3.48 5.47 13.77
C LEU A 129 3.50 4.10 13.10
N GLY A 130 4.60 3.77 12.47
CA GLY A 130 4.79 2.51 11.77
C GLY A 130 5.90 2.57 10.73
N GLU A 131 6.29 1.47 10.11
CA GLU A 131 5.72 0.16 10.32
C GLU A 131 6.17 -0.47 11.65
N ILE A 132 5.21 -1.03 12.39
CA ILE A 132 5.39 -1.73 13.67
C ILE A 132 4.59 -3.02 13.63
N GLY A 133 4.81 -3.98 14.53
CA GLY A 133 3.96 -5.17 14.60
C GLY A 133 4.72 -6.42 14.96
N LEU A 134 4.33 -7.54 14.35
CA LEU A 134 4.84 -8.88 14.66
C LEU A 134 5.18 -9.62 13.36
N ASP A 135 6.37 -10.19 13.30
CA ASP A 135 6.83 -11.07 12.23
C ASP A 135 7.44 -12.31 12.86
N ARG A 136 6.65 -13.39 12.86
CA ARG A 136 7.01 -14.67 13.48
C ARG A 136 7.70 -15.63 12.50
N THR A 137 8.24 -15.11 11.40
CA THR A 137 9.19 -15.86 10.54
C THR A 137 10.56 -16.01 11.19
N ILE A 138 10.82 -15.25 12.26
CA ILE A 138 12.00 -15.39 13.13
C ILE A 138 11.90 -16.63 14.06
N PRO A 139 13.01 -17.07 14.68
CA PRO A 139 12.99 -18.20 15.62
C PRO A 139 11.96 -18.04 16.75
N PRO A 140 11.21 -19.10 17.13
CA PRO A 140 10.17 -19.01 18.17
C PRO A 140 10.63 -18.48 19.52
N GLY A 141 11.89 -18.76 19.91
CA GLY A 141 12.49 -18.24 21.15
C GLY A 141 12.60 -16.70 21.19
N GLU A 142 12.52 -16.03 20.05
CA GLU A 142 12.65 -14.58 19.92
C GLU A 142 11.31 -13.84 19.90
N TRP A 143 10.18 -14.55 19.76
CA TRP A 143 8.84 -13.94 19.65
C TRP A 143 8.50 -13.07 20.85
N ARG A 144 8.86 -13.50 22.07
CA ARG A 144 8.58 -12.73 23.29
C ARG A 144 9.33 -11.40 23.32
N ALA A 145 10.58 -11.39 22.86
CA ALA A 145 11.38 -10.17 22.80
C ALA A 145 10.83 -9.19 21.74
N GLN A 146 10.38 -9.70 20.60
CA GLN A 146 9.70 -8.91 19.58
C GLN A 146 8.40 -8.29 20.13
N GLU A 147 7.56 -9.06 20.84
CA GLU A 147 6.33 -8.56 21.47
C GLU A 147 6.59 -7.46 22.52
N LEU A 148 7.66 -7.58 23.31
CA LEU A 148 8.03 -6.58 24.31
C LEU A 148 8.44 -5.25 23.64
N VAL A 149 9.23 -5.32 22.56
CA VAL A 149 9.59 -4.13 21.79
C VAL A 149 8.36 -3.53 21.12
N PHE A 150 7.50 -4.36 20.53
CA PHE A 150 6.24 -3.91 19.93
C PHE A 150 5.35 -3.18 20.95
N GLU A 151 5.13 -3.74 22.14
CA GLU A 151 4.35 -3.09 23.20
C GLU A 151 5.00 -1.76 23.66
N ASN A 152 6.33 -1.71 23.76
CA ASN A 152 7.04 -0.47 24.11
C ASN A 152 6.89 0.63 23.06
N VAL A 153 6.94 0.27 21.77
CA VAL A 153 6.71 1.22 20.67
C VAL A 153 5.25 1.65 20.64
N LEU A 154 4.29 0.73 20.85
CA LEU A 154 2.86 1.07 20.93
C LEU A 154 2.53 2.06 22.04
N ARG A 155 3.24 2.03 23.17
CA ARG A 155 3.08 3.03 24.24
C ARG A 155 3.51 4.44 23.83
N MET A 156 4.22 4.58 22.71
CA MET A 156 4.56 5.86 22.09
C MET A 156 3.48 6.34 21.10
N SER A 157 2.41 5.57 20.92
CA SER A 157 1.30 5.95 20.03
C SER A 157 0.64 7.24 20.47
N LYS A 158 0.21 8.02 19.48
CA LYS A 158 -0.58 9.23 19.68
C LYS A 158 -1.97 9.04 19.06
N PRO A 159 -3.05 9.54 19.67
CA PRO A 159 -4.41 9.34 19.18
C PRO A 159 -4.64 9.84 17.74
N GLU A 160 -3.93 10.89 17.32
CA GLU A 160 -4.03 11.50 16.01
C GLU A 160 -3.25 10.75 14.90
N LEU A 161 -2.26 9.93 15.28
CA LEU A 161 -1.44 9.20 14.32
C LEU A 161 -2.00 7.79 14.11
N PRO A 162 -2.39 7.43 12.87
CA PRO A 162 -2.64 6.05 12.51
C PRO A 162 -1.46 5.13 12.87
N LEU A 163 -1.79 3.90 13.27
CA LEU A 163 -0.82 2.83 13.46
C LEU A 163 -0.73 2.00 12.19
N VAL A 164 0.47 1.84 11.63
CA VAL A 164 0.70 0.98 10.45
C VAL A 164 1.32 -0.34 10.91
N PHE A 165 0.58 -1.43 10.72
CA PHE A 165 0.96 -2.76 11.21
C PHE A 165 1.48 -3.69 10.12
N HIS A 166 2.69 -4.21 10.35
CA HIS A 166 3.18 -5.46 9.75
C HIS A 166 2.73 -6.63 10.58
N LEU A 167 2.01 -7.57 9.99
CA LEU A 167 1.60 -8.80 10.67
C LEU A 167 1.90 -10.00 9.80
N ARG A 168 2.89 -10.79 10.20
CA ARG A 168 3.28 -12.01 9.49
C ARG A 168 3.38 -13.19 10.44
N GLY A 169 2.50 -14.17 10.22
CA GLY A 169 2.45 -15.41 11.00
C GLY A 169 3.71 -16.27 10.83
N PRO A 170 3.91 -17.26 11.71
CA PRO A 170 4.92 -18.29 11.50
C PRO A 170 4.61 -19.15 10.27
N SER A 171 5.55 -20.02 9.89
CA SER A 171 5.30 -21.01 8.84
C SER A 171 4.04 -21.82 9.16
N GLY A 172 3.09 -21.87 8.21
CA GLY A 172 1.79 -22.53 8.37
C GLY A 172 0.63 -21.61 8.77
N ASP A 173 0.90 -20.38 9.24
CA ASP A 173 -0.13 -19.35 9.46
C ASP A 173 -0.16 -18.35 8.29
N THR A 174 -0.59 -18.84 7.13
CA THR A 174 -0.66 -18.06 5.88
C THR A 174 -1.56 -16.82 6.00
N TYR A 175 -2.53 -16.85 6.91
CA TYR A 175 -3.53 -15.81 7.06
C TYR A 175 -3.22 -14.80 8.18
N GLY A 176 -2.16 -15.03 8.95
CA GLY A 176 -1.74 -14.15 10.03
C GLY A 176 -2.72 -14.11 11.20
N SER A 177 -3.50 -15.17 11.44
CA SER A 177 -4.49 -15.22 12.51
C SER A 177 -3.83 -15.18 13.89
N ASP A 178 -2.70 -15.87 14.07
CA ASP A 178 -1.98 -15.88 15.36
C ASP A 178 -1.41 -14.50 15.68
N VAL A 179 -0.68 -13.89 14.74
CA VAL A 179 -0.11 -12.55 14.94
C VAL A 179 -1.19 -11.47 15.07
N THR A 180 -2.34 -11.62 14.41
CA THR A 180 -3.49 -10.72 14.60
C THR A 180 -4.00 -10.79 16.04
N GLY A 181 -4.33 -11.99 16.54
CA GLY A 181 -4.85 -12.14 17.91
C GLY A 181 -3.86 -11.65 18.97
N ARG A 182 -2.55 -11.87 18.76
CA ARG A 182 -1.48 -11.37 19.63
C ARG A 182 -1.38 -9.86 19.60
N CYS A 183 -1.40 -9.26 18.41
CA CYS A 183 -1.39 -7.82 18.22
C CYS A 183 -2.55 -7.16 18.96
N GLN A 184 -3.79 -7.62 18.71
CA GLN A 184 -4.99 -7.09 19.36
C GLN A 184 -4.94 -7.24 20.88
N ALA A 185 -4.46 -8.38 21.40
CA ALA A 185 -4.30 -8.57 22.83
C ALA A 185 -3.35 -7.56 23.48
N ILE A 186 -2.27 -7.18 22.79
CA ILE A 186 -1.36 -6.12 23.24
C ILE A 186 -2.05 -4.76 23.14
N MET A 187 -2.65 -4.46 21.99
CA MET A 187 -3.33 -3.17 21.76
C MET A 187 -4.45 -2.89 22.76
N ARG A 188 -5.26 -3.88 23.14
CA ARG A 188 -6.32 -3.72 24.15
C ARG A 188 -5.80 -3.22 25.51
N ARG A 189 -4.51 -3.40 25.80
CA ARG A 189 -3.88 -2.90 27.04
C ARG A 189 -3.34 -1.48 26.94
N VAL A 190 -2.98 -1.03 25.74
CA VAL A 190 -2.16 0.20 25.55
C VAL A 190 -2.75 1.22 24.58
N CYS A 191 -3.74 0.83 23.77
CA CYS A 191 -4.38 1.68 22.78
C CYS A 191 -5.87 1.84 23.08
N ARG A 192 -6.44 2.97 22.62
CA ARG A 192 -7.89 3.18 22.64
C ARG A 192 -8.55 2.36 21.53
N ARG A 193 -9.81 2.00 21.74
CA ARG A 193 -10.63 1.30 20.75
C ARG A 193 -10.77 2.09 19.45
N GLU A 194 -10.79 3.41 19.54
CA GLU A 194 -10.98 4.33 18.41
C GLU A 194 -9.68 4.59 17.62
N GLN A 195 -8.55 4.01 18.03
CA GLN A 195 -7.26 4.18 17.34
C GLN A 195 -7.42 3.86 15.85
N LYS A 196 -6.94 4.77 15.00
CA LYS A 196 -6.89 4.52 13.56
C LYS A 196 -5.80 3.52 13.25
N ILE A 197 -6.13 2.51 12.45
CA ILE A 197 -5.21 1.41 12.14
C ILE A 197 -5.16 1.18 10.64
N HIS A 198 -3.95 0.93 10.14
CA HIS A 198 -3.69 0.39 8.82
C HIS A 198 -3.01 -0.97 8.98
N VAL A 199 -3.73 -2.06 8.67
CA VAL A 199 -3.12 -3.38 8.51
C VAL A 199 -2.53 -3.44 7.10
N HIS A 200 -1.21 -3.26 7.03
CA HIS A 200 -0.45 -3.21 5.79
C HIS A 200 -0.36 -4.59 5.13
N CYS A 201 -0.35 -4.62 3.79
CA CYS A 201 -0.19 -5.84 2.98
C CYS A 201 -1.06 -7.01 3.48
N PHE A 202 -2.36 -6.75 3.66
CA PHE A 202 -3.32 -7.70 4.19
C PHE A 202 -3.47 -8.93 3.28
N THR A 203 -3.28 -10.12 3.87
CA THR A 203 -3.45 -11.42 3.23
C THR A 203 -4.27 -12.39 4.09
N GLY A 204 -5.13 -11.86 4.96
CA GLY A 204 -5.94 -12.65 5.89
C GLY A 204 -7.28 -13.10 5.30
N LEU A 205 -7.99 -13.93 6.05
CA LEU A 205 -9.34 -14.40 5.72
C LEU A 205 -10.44 -13.58 6.41
N SER A 206 -11.70 -13.80 6.05
CA SER A 206 -12.84 -12.98 6.48
C SER A 206 -12.97 -12.86 8.00
N GLN A 207 -12.61 -13.92 8.73
CA GLN A 207 -12.60 -13.88 10.19
C GLN A 207 -11.62 -12.83 10.73
N VAL A 208 -10.41 -12.73 10.16
CA VAL A 208 -9.41 -11.73 10.55
C VAL A 208 -9.92 -10.31 10.33
N VAL A 209 -10.68 -10.06 9.25
CA VAL A 209 -11.33 -8.76 9.01
C VAL A 209 -12.35 -8.45 10.11
N ASN A 210 -13.20 -9.43 10.43
CA ASN A 210 -14.22 -9.27 11.47
C ASN A 210 -13.59 -9.04 12.85
N ASP A 211 -12.54 -9.78 13.19
CA ASP A 211 -11.83 -9.62 14.46
C ASP A 211 -11.26 -8.21 14.58
N TRP A 212 -10.61 -7.70 13.53
CA TRP A 212 -10.08 -6.34 13.49
C TRP A 212 -11.15 -5.28 13.69
N LEU A 213 -12.25 -5.37 12.93
CA LEU A 213 -13.33 -4.38 13.00
C LEU A 213 -14.14 -4.46 14.30
N SER A 214 -14.23 -5.65 14.90
CA SER A 214 -14.89 -5.87 16.19
C SER A 214 -14.10 -5.22 17.33
N ASP A 215 -12.77 -5.33 17.35
CA ASP A 215 -11.93 -4.78 18.41
C ASP A 215 -11.56 -3.31 18.18
N PHE A 216 -11.28 -2.95 16.93
CA PHE A 216 -10.82 -1.63 16.50
C PHE A 216 -11.60 -1.19 15.24
N PRO A 217 -12.78 -0.56 15.40
CA PRO A 217 -13.69 -0.25 14.29
C PRO A 217 -13.13 0.77 13.26
N ASN A 218 -12.01 1.44 13.58
CA ASN A 218 -11.29 2.35 12.71
C ASN A 218 -10.09 1.67 11.99
N THR A 219 -10.16 0.36 11.80
CA THR A 219 -9.17 -0.41 11.04
C THR A 219 -9.42 -0.33 9.53
N PHE A 220 -8.33 -0.09 8.80
CA PHE A 220 -8.24 -0.12 7.35
C PHE A 220 -7.25 -1.21 6.92
N PHE A 221 -7.42 -1.72 5.71
CA PHE A 221 -6.67 -2.86 5.19
C PHE A 221 -6.01 -2.49 3.86
N GLY A 222 -4.69 -2.54 3.84
CA GLY A 222 -3.84 -2.31 2.69
C GLY A 222 -3.71 -3.55 1.84
N VAL A 223 -3.81 -3.40 0.52
CA VAL A 223 -3.76 -4.52 -0.42
C VAL A 223 -2.80 -4.20 -1.56
N THR A 224 -1.88 -5.13 -1.82
CA THR A 224 -0.82 -5.03 -2.83
C THR A 224 -1.07 -5.92 -4.04
N ALA A 225 -0.16 -5.93 -5.02
CA ALA A 225 -0.21 -6.89 -6.13
C ALA A 225 -0.01 -8.36 -5.69
N ALA A 226 0.15 -8.64 -4.38
CA ALA A 226 0.09 -9.97 -3.80
C ALA A 226 -1.24 -10.69 -4.08
N VAL A 227 -2.34 -9.97 -4.32
CA VAL A 227 -3.67 -10.56 -4.58
C VAL A 227 -3.70 -11.57 -5.71
N ARG A 228 -2.77 -11.45 -6.67
CA ARG A 228 -2.62 -12.40 -7.79
C ARG A 228 -2.32 -13.82 -7.32
N ARG A 229 -1.79 -13.98 -6.11
CA ARG A 229 -1.41 -15.26 -5.50
C ARG A 229 -2.39 -15.70 -4.42
N PHE A 230 -3.51 -15.00 -4.25
CA PHE A 230 -4.48 -15.36 -3.22
C PHE A 230 -5.16 -16.69 -3.51
N ASP A 231 -5.32 -17.50 -2.48
CA ASP A 231 -6.26 -18.62 -2.46
C ASP A 231 -7.72 -18.11 -2.27
N GLU A 232 -8.69 -19.03 -2.19
CA GLU A 232 -10.10 -18.63 -2.07
C GLU A 232 -10.43 -18.00 -0.71
N GLU A 233 -9.75 -18.42 0.35
CA GLU A 233 -9.88 -17.91 1.70
C GLU A 233 -9.41 -16.45 1.79
N GLN A 234 -8.26 -16.13 1.19
CA GLN A 234 -7.72 -14.78 1.09
C GLN A 234 -8.59 -13.90 0.19
N LYS A 235 -9.12 -14.43 -0.92
CA LYS A 235 -10.12 -13.70 -1.74
C LYS A 235 -11.39 -13.43 -0.96
N SER A 236 -11.83 -14.37 -0.11
CA SER A 236 -12.98 -14.17 0.78
C SER A 236 -12.70 -13.05 1.78
N GLY A 237 -11.51 -13.04 2.39
CA GLY A 237 -11.05 -11.96 3.26
C GLY A 237 -11.05 -10.60 2.56
N LEU A 238 -10.48 -10.53 1.36
CA LEU A 238 -10.52 -9.32 0.53
C LEU A 238 -11.96 -8.83 0.28
N ARG A 239 -12.88 -9.75 -0.05
CA ARG A 239 -14.30 -9.41 -0.27
C ARG A 239 -14.99 -8.91 1.00
N ALA A 240 -14.61 -9.43 2.17
CA ALA A 240 -15.17 -9.08 3.47
C ALA A 240 -14.76 -7.68 3.95
N ILE A 241 -13.66 -7.10 3.45
CA ILE A 241 -13.25 -5.73 3.80
C ILE A 241 -14.34 -4.74 3.37
N PRO A 242 -14.92 -3.95 4.32
CA PRO A 242 -15.84 -2.87 3.97
C PRO A 242 -15.14 -1.92 3.01
N ARG A 243 -15.81 -1.55 1.90
CA ARG A 243 -15.15 -0.76 0.84
C ARG A 243 -14.53 0.52 1.38
N ILE A 244 -15.19 1.22 2.31
CA ILE A 244 -14.69 2.43 2.98
C ILE A 244 -13.45 2.23 3.87
N ARG A 245 -13.01 0.99 4.07
CA ARG A 245 -11.81 0.60 4.84
C ARG A 245 -10.71 -0.03 3.98
N LEU A 246 -10.93 -0.15 2.66
CA LEU A 246 -9.96 -0.73 1.74
C LEU A 246 -8.95 0.30 1.27
N LEU A 247 -7.67 -0.07 1.22
CA LEU A 247 -6.57 0.76 0.77
C LEU A 247 -5.77 0.01 -0.30
N LEU A 248 -5.18 0.75 -1.24
CA LEU A 248 -4.29 0.18 -2.26
C LEU A 248 -2.85 0.58 -1.96
N GLU A 249 -1.95 -0.38 -2.14
CA GLU A 249 -0.54 -0.24 -1.84
C GLU A 249 0.27 -0.87 -2.97
N THR A 250 1.49 -0.38 -3.20
CA THR A 250 2.45 -1.10 -4.06
C THR A 250 3.39 -1.96 -3.24
N ASP A 251 3.67 -1.54 -2.00
CA ASP A 251 4.78 -2.06 -1.18
C ASP A 251 6.10 -2.13 -1.96
N ALA A 252 6.34 -1.10 -2.78
CA ALA A 252 7.53 -1.03 -3.61
C ALA A 252 8.77 -0.99 -2.71
N PRO A 253 9.84 -1.73 -3.04
CA PRO A 253 10.11 -2.36 -4.33
C PRO A 253 9.56 -3.78 -4.53
N TYR A 254 8.80 -4.32 -3.58
CA TYR A 254 8.25 -5.67 -3.62
C TYR A 254 7.01 -5.79 -4.51
N PHE A 255 6.57 -7.03 -4.75
CA PHE A 255 5.43 -7.37 -5.61
C PHE A 255 5.47 -6.75 -7.02
N PRO A 256 6.57 -6.94 -7.78
CA PRO A 256 6.64 -6.46 -9.16
C PRO A 256 5.47 -6.99 -9.99
N VAL A 257 4.99 -6.14 -10.90
CA VAL A 257 3.93 -6.45 -11.85
C VAL A 257 4.54 -6.61 -13.24
N GLY A 258 4.27 -7.72 -13.90
CA GLY A 258 4.92 -8.04 -15.18
C GLY A 258 6.36 -8.53 -14.99
N ASN A 259 7.18 -8.34 -16.02
CA ASN A 259 8.57 -8.84 -16.06
C ASN A 259 9.60 -7.80 -15.61
N VAL A 260 9.22 -6.95 -14.65
CA VAL A 260 10.13 -5.95 -14.06
C VAL A 260 10.75 -6.48 -12.77
N PRO A 261 12.01 -6.10 -12.46
CA PRO A 261 12.70 -6.61 -11.27
C PRO A 261 12.14 -6.04 -9.96
N TYR A 262 11.55 -4.84 -10.01
CA TYR A 262 11.05 -4.13 -8.83
C TYR A 262 9.74 -3.42 -9.13
N SER A 263 8.85 -3.37 -8.14
CA SER A 263 7.67 -2.50 -8.19
C SER A 263 8.06 -1.05 -7.91
N THR A 264 7.18 -0.15 -8.33
CA THR A 264 7.25 1.28 -8.07
C THR A 264 5.83 1.80 -7.83
N PRO A 265 5.66 3.01 -7.28
CA PRO A 265 4.33 3.62 -7.09
C PRO A 265 3.50 3.70 -8.39
N ALA A 266 4.16 3.70 -9.55
CA ALA A 266 3.49 3.75 -10.85
C ALA A 266 2.63 2.51 -11.14
N TYR A 267 2.87 1.38 -10.46
CA TYR A 267 2.08 0.14 -10.62
C TYR A 267 0.84 0.06 -9.71
N LEU A 268 0.48 1.17 -9.04
CA LEU A 268 -0.73 1.22 -8.22
C LEU A 268 -2.00 0.99 -9.05
N GLY A 269 -2.01 1.44 -10.32
CA GLY A 269 -3.10 1.20 -11.25
C GLY A 269 -3.28 -0.29 -11.58
N ASP A 270 -2.18 -1.00 -11.83
CA ASP A 270 -2.23 -2.45 -12.05
C ASP A 270 -2.71 -3.18 -10.79
N THR A 271 -2.24 -2.76 -9.61
CA THR A 271 -2.74 -3.29 -8.33
C THR A 271 -4.25 -3.09 -8.20
N ALA A 272 -4.76 -1.88 -8.53
CA ALA A 272 -6.18 -1.62 -8.55
C ALA A 272 -6.93 -2.55 -9.52
N ALA A 273 -6.37 -2.81 -10.70
CA ALA A 273 -6.97 -3.71 -11.68
C ALA A 273 -7.07 -5.15 -11.17
N PHE A 274 -6.04 -5.67 -10.50
CA PHE A 274 -6.11 -7.01 -9.90
C PHE A 274 -7.15 -7.09 -8.79
N VAL A 275 -7.21 -6.09 -7.91
CA VAL A 275 -8.18 -6.06 -6.80
C VAL A 275 -9.61 -5.90 -7.32
N ALA A 276 -9.81 -5.06 -8.33
CA ALA A 276 -11.09 -4.78 -8.96
C ALA A 276 -11.81 -6.04 -9.45
N VAL A 277 -11.06 -6.99 -10.02
CA VAL A 277 -11.61 -8.28 -10.49
C VAL A 277 -12.27 -9.05 -9.35
N TYR A 278 -11.62 -9.17 -8.20
CA TYR A 278 -12.15 -9.93 -7.07
C TYR A 278 -13.31 -9.24 -6.36
N LEU A 279 -13.43 -7.92 -6.49
CA LEU A 279 -14.46 -7.11 -5.86
C LEU A 279 -15.62 -6.75 -6.80
N ASN A 280 -15.55 -7.15 -8.07
CA ASN A 280 -16.51 -6.83 -9.13
C ASN A 280 -16.83 -5.32 -9.21
N ILE A 281 -15.79 -4.49 -9.25
CA ILE A 281 -15.87 -3.03 -9.29
C ILE A 281 -14.92 -2.49 -10.36
N GLY A 282 -15.26 -1.39 -11.04
CA GLY A 282 -14.34 -0.79 -12.01
C GLY A 282 -13.06 -0.27 -11.35
N PRO A 283 -11.86 -0.47 -11.94
CA PRO A 283 -10.58 -0.08 -11.33
C PRO A 283 -10.48 1.43 -11.08
N CYS A 284 -11.01 2.27 -11.98
CA CYS A 284 -11.06 3.72 -11.76
C CYS A 284 -11.90 4.10 -10.53
N HIS A 285 -13.04 3.45 -10.34
CA HIS A 285 -13.90 3.70 -9.18
C HIS A 285 -13.24 3.22 -7.89
N LEU A 286 -12.59 2.06 -7.91
CA LEU A 286 -11.81 1.54 -6.79
C LEU A 286 -10.70 2.51 -6.38
N MET A 287 -9.95 3.04 -7.34
CA MET A 287 -8.88 4.01 -7.11
C MET A 287 -9.39 5.30 -6.45
N GLN A 288 -10.50 5.86 -6.93
CA GLN A 288 -11.12 7.04 -6.31
C GLN A 288 -11.64 6.76 -4.90
N LEU A 289 -12.15 5.55 -4.68
CA LEU A 289 -12.64 5.11 -3.39
C LEU A 289 -11.47 4.98 -2.39
N THR A 290 -10.41 4.26 -2.75
CA THR A 290 -9.26 4.05 -1.86
C THR A 290 -8.47 5.32 -1.64
N LEU A 291 -8.44 6.26 -2.60
CA LEU A 291 -7.95 7.62 -2.37
C LEU A 291 -8.71 8.32 -1.23
N ARG A 292 -10.04 8.32 -1.25
CA ARG A 292 -10.83 8.97 -0.18
C ARG A 292 -10.60 8.29 1.17
N ASN A 293 -10.47 6.97 1.19
CA ASN A 293 -10.16 6.21 2.40
C ASN A 293 -8.78 6.57 2.96
N ALA A 294 -7.78 6.66 2.09
CA ALA A 294 -6.42 7.12 2.40
C ALA A 294 -6.42 8.51 3.04
N MET A 295 -7.13 9.46 2.42
CA MET A 295 -7.26 10.83 2.94
C MET A 295 -7.95 10.85 4.31
N THR A 296 -8.96 10.01 4.51
CA THR A 296 -9.67 9.86 5.80
C THR A 296 -8.76 9.31 6.90
N LEU A 297 -7.93 8.33 6.56
CA LEU A 297 -7.01 7.69 7.49
C LEU A 297 -5.89 8.64 7.91
N TYR A 298 -5.14 9.16 6.92
CA TYR A 298 -3.90 9.92 7.13
C TYR A 298 -4.09 11.44 7.22
N GLY A 299 -5.30 11.96 7.00
CA GLY A 299 -5.61 13.39 7.18
C GLY A 299 -4.93 14.31 6.16
N SER A 300 -4.66 13.83 4.94
CA SER A 300 -4.04 14.58 3.83
C SER A 300 -4.86 14.43 2.56
#